data_AF-A0A918FGV4-F1
#
_entry.id   AF-A0A918FGV4-F1
#
_cell.length_a   1.000
_cell.length_b   1.000
_cell.length_c   1.000
_cell.angle_alpha   90.00
_cell.angle_beta   90.00
_cell.angle_gamma   90.00
#
_symmetry.space_group_name_H-M   'P 1'
#
loop_
_entity.id
_entity.type
_entity.pdbx_description
1 polymer ?
#
loop_
_entity_poly.entity_id
_entity_poly.type
_entity_poly.pdbx_seq_one_letter_code
_entity_poly.pdbx_strand_id
1 'polypeptide(L)'
;MIIAAADGSALGNPGPAGWAWYVADDCWAAGGWKHATNNQGELTAVLELFRATAHLDEELLVQCDSQYVINSVTKWMPNWKRKGWRKSDGKPVLNVELLKQLDEAIAGRRYRFEWVKGHVGHPMNEAADARARAVAEAYRRGSAVPSGPGWSGACEADAAAAAQVLATTEPIGAAEVFEDEAPSLHDDRSPADTALFDFDDPAADWLAMTLELTTDEHARLVERARAAGTSPEEFLRGLI
;
A
#
# COMPACT_ATOMS: atom_id res chain seq x y z
N MET A 1 21.84 7.18 -0.77
CA MET A 1 20.46 6.64 -0.82
C MET A 1 20.11 6.20 0.58
N ILE A 2 18.97 6.63 1.08
CA ILE A 2 18.44 6.25 2.39
C ILE A 2 17.39 5.17 2.16
N ILE A 3 17.45 4.07 2.92
CA ILE A 3 16.42 3.04 2.92
C ILE A 3 15.64 3.18 4.21
N ALA A 4 14.32 3.23 4.10
CA ALA A 4 13.42 3.34 5.23
C ALA A 4 12.17 2.49 4.99
N ALA A 5 11.58 1.97 6.05
CA ALA A 5 10.27 1.35 6.00
C ALA A 5 9.23 2.27 6.65
N ALA A 6 7.99 2.19 6.19
CA ALA A 6 6.88 2.97 6.72
C ALA A 6 5.62 2.12 6.75
N ASP A 7 4.95 2.09 7.90
CA ASP A 7 3.78 1.24 8.12
C ASP A 7 2.76 1.88 9.09
N GLY A 8 1.50 1.45 8.97
CA GLY A 8 0.37 1.85 9.80
C GLY A 8 -0.38 0.66 10.36
N SER A 9 -0.88 0.79 11.59
CA SER A 9 -1.62 -0.27 12.26
C SER A 9 -2.86 0.30 12.95
N ALA A 10 -4.01 -0.37 12.80
CA ALA A 10 -5.25 -0.02 13.47
C ALA A 10 -5.86 -1.22 14.21
N LEU A 11 -6.26 -1.00 15.47
CA LEU A 11 -6.96 -1.98 16.31
C LEU A 11 -8.48 -1.80 16.14
N GLY A 12 -8.99 -2.31 15.01
CA GLY A 12 -10.32 -1.99 14.50
C GLY A 12 -10.26 -0.85 13.49
N ASN A 13 -11.15 -0.85 12.49
CA ASN A 13 -11.06 0.06 11.34
C ASN A 13 -12.43 0.74 11.07
N PRO A 14 -12.73 1.90 11.70
CA PRO A 14 -11.83 2.74 12.50
C PRO A 14 -11.68 2.30 13.98
N GLY A 15 -10.54 2.64 14.58
CA GLY A 15 -10.18 2.28 15.96
C GLY A 15 -8.90 2.98 16.43
N PRO A 16 -8.37 2.64 17.62
CA PRO A 16 -7.04 3.09 18.04
C PRO A 16 -6.01 2.71 16.98
N ALA A 17 -5.23 3.68 16.50
CA ALA A 17 -4.32 3.47 15.38
C ALA A 17 -2.98 4.14 15.62
N GLY A 18 -1.96 3.63 14.96
CA GLY A 18 -0.61 4.14 14.97
C GLY A 18 0.01 4.14 13.59
N TRP A 19 1.07 4.92 13.45
CA TRP A 19 1.95 5.00 12.31
C TRP A 19 3.38 4.92 12.80
N ALA A 20 4.28 4.40 11.99
CA ALA A 20 5.71 4.47 12.25
C ALA A 20 6.52 4.45 10.95
N TRP A 21 7.64 5.14 10.97
CA TRP A 21 8.71 4.93 10.00
C TRP A 21 9.97 4.47 10.71
N TYR A 22 10.80 3.69 10.02
CA TYR A 22 11.96 3.03 10.57
C TYR A 22 13.13 3.03 9.57
N VAL A 23 14.31 3.44 10.04
CA VAL A 23 15.59 3.27 9.34
C VAL A 23 16.48 2.32 10.14
N ALA A 24 16.59 2.58 11.44
CA ALA A 24 17.39 1.80 12.40
C ALA A 24 16.78 1.92 13.81
N ASP A 25 17.28 1.14 14.78
CA ASP A 25 16.72 1.10 16.14
C ASP A 25 16.88 2.42 16.91
N ASP A 26 17.87 3.22 16.54
CA ASP A 26 18.11 4.59 17.01
C ASP A 26 17.61 5.66 16.04
N CYS A 27 16.99 5.25 14.92
CA CYS A 27 16.47 6.12 13.88
C CYS A 27 15.08 5.68 13.41
N TRP A 28 14.07 6.07 14.20
CA TRP A 28 12.67 5.81 13.90
C TRP A 28 11.78 6.84 14.61
N ALA A 29 10.58 7.04 14.09
CA ALA A 29 9.54 7.75 14.81
C ALA A 29 8.18 7.06 14.66
N ALA A 30 7.32 7.26 15.66
CA ALA A 30 5.97 6.75 15.66
C ALA A 30 4.99 7.74 16.32
N GLY A 31 3.72 7.58 16.01
CA GLY A 31 2.63 8.39 16.56
C GLY A 31 1.29 7.77 16.21
N GLY A 32 0.18 8.39 16.61
CA GLY A 32 -1.12 7.80 16.33
C GLY A 32 -2.31 8.56 16.90
N TRP A 33 -3.45 7.88 16.95
CA TRP A 33 -4.73 8.44 17.38
C TRP A 33 -5.55 7.41 18.15
N LYS A 34 -6.49 7.91 18.97
CA LYS A 34 -7.51 7.06 19.62
C LYS A 34 -8.50 6.47 18.63
N HIS A 35 -8.71 7.13 17.49
CA HIS A 35 -9.70 6.74 16.49
C HIS A 35 -9.26 7.20 15.10
N ALA A 36 -8.78 6.27 14.29
CA ALA A 36 -8.41 6.45 12.88
C ALA A 36 -8.47 5.10 12.16
N THR A 37 -8.25 5.13 10.85
CA THR A 37 -8.20 3.94 9.98
C THR A 37 -6.78 3.47 9.74
N ASN A 38 -6.61 2.23 9.23
CA ASN A 38 -5.28 1.74 8.85
C ASN A 38 -4.64 2.62 7.77
N ASN A 39 -5.41 2.94 6.71
CA ASN A 39 -4.96 3.78 5.59
C ASN A 39 -4.49 5.17 6.04
N GLN A 40 -5.09 5.74 7.09
CA GLN A 40 -4.61 7.00 7.67
C GLN A 40 -3.27 6.83 8.37
N GLY A 41 -3.07 5.72 9.08
CA GLY A 41 -1.78 5.35 9.67
C GLY A 41 -0.69 5.19 8.61
N GLU A 42 -0.94 4.39 7.58
CA GLU A 42 0.02 4.10 6.51
C GLU A 42 0.42 5.37 5.74
N LEU A 43 -0.56 6.20 5.33
CA LEU A 43 -0.27 7.47 4.65
C LEU A 43 0.52 8.43 5.55
N THR A 44 0.22 8.46 6.85
CA THR A 44 0.92 9.34 7.78
C THR A 44 2.35 8.86 8.04
N ALA A 45 2.58 7.55 8.11
CA ALA A 45 3.92 7.00 8.25
C ALA A 45 4.86 7.50 7.14
N VAL A 46 4.38 7.46 5.89
CA VAL A 46 5.13 7.97 4.74
C VAL A 46 5.28 9.49 4.80
N LEU A 47 4.21 10.23 5.11
CA LEU A 47 4.28 11.70 5.27
C LEU A 47 5.33 12.12 6.30
N GLU A 48 5.31 11.51 7.48
CA GLU A 48 6.21 11.85 8.58
C GLU A 48 7.67 11.44 8.27
N LEU A 49 7.89 10.39 7.49
CA LEU A 49 9.22 10.05 6.96
C LEU A 49 9.76 11.15 6.03
N PHE A 50 8.93 11.64 5.09
CA PHE A 50 9.33 12.73 4.19
C PHE A 50 9.59 14.04 4.94
N ARG A 51 8.78 14.33 5.97
CA ARG A 51 9.01 15.49 6.85
C ARG A 51 10.31 15.36 7.65
N ALA A 52 10.55 14.19 8.24
CA ALA A 52 11.76 13.93 9.04
C ALA A 52 13.03 14.08 8.20
N THR A 53 12.98 13.69 6.92
CA THR A 53 14.12 13.73 6.00
C THR A 53 14.18 14.99 5.14
N ALA A 54 13.29 15.97 5.34
CA ALA A 54 13.15 17.15 4.46
C ALA A 54 14.44 17.98 4.27
N HIS A 55 15.36 17.92 5.23
CA HIS A 55 16.64 18.63 5.23
C HIS A 55 17.77 17.91 4.46
N LEU A 56 17.50 16.70 3.96
CA LEU A 56 18.45 15.83 3.27
C LEU A 56 18.21 15.87 1.76
N ASP A 57 19.26 15.75 0.95
CA ASP A 57 19.13 15.72 -0.52
C ASP A 57 19.17 14.28 -1.08
N GLU A 58 19.44 13.29 -0.25
CA GLU A 58 19.55 11.89 -0.63
C GLU A 58 18.25 11.33 -1.21
N GLU A 59 18.38 10.42 -2.17
CA GLU A 59 17.24 9.64 -2.64
C GLU A 59 16.73 8.69 -1.54
N LEU A 60 15.40 8.67 -1.32
CA LEU A 60 14.72 7.75 -0.40
C LEU A 60 14.18 6.52 -1.13
N LEU A 61 14.52 5.32 -0.67
CA LEU A 61 13.81 4.08 -0.97
C LEU A 61 12.89 3.75 0.19
N VAL A 62 11.58 3.81 -0.04
CA VAL A 62 10.55 3.57 0.98
C VAL A 62 9.97 2.17 0.79
N GLN A 63 10.24 1.29 1.74
CA GLN A 63 9.61 -0.02 1.86
C GLN A 63 8.24 0.13 2.52
N CYS A 64 7.21 -0.40 1.87
CA CYS A 64 5.84 -0.34 2.36
C CYS A 64 5.07 -1.54 1.82
N ASP A 65 4.26 -2.19 2.65
CA ASP A 65 3.34 -3.25 2.22
C ASP A 65 1.97 -2.72 1.77
N SER A 66 1.68 -1.45 2.04
CA SER A 66 0.46 -0.79 1.60
C SER A 66 0.47 -0.44 0.11
N GLN A 67 -0.22 -1.29 -0.66
CA GLN A 67 -0.57 -0.96 -2.05
C GLN A 67 -1.40 0.32 -2.15
N TYR A 68 -2.23 0.62 -1.15
CA TYR A 68 -3.04 1.84 -1.13
C TYR A 68 -2.14 3.09 -1.13
N VAL A 69 -1.12 3.15 -0.27
CA VAL A 69 -0.18 4.28 -0.23
C VAL A 69 0.62 4.37 -1.52
N ILE A 70 1.21 3.26 -1.96
CA ILE A 70 2.05 3.23 -3.18
C ILE A 70 1.24 3.70 -4.38
N ASN A 71 0.06 3.14 -4.61
CA ASN A 71 -0.77 3.53 -5.75
C ASN A 71 -1.32 4.96 -5.60
N SER A 72 -1.66 5.40 -4.39
CA SER A 72 -2.09 6.78 -4.15
C SER A 72 -1.03 7.77 -4.61
N VAL A 73 0.22 7.58 -4.21
CA VAL A 73 1.31 8.50 -4.55
C VAL A 73 1.73 8.37 -6.01
N THR A 74 1.88 7.15 -6.52
CA THR A 74 2.51 6.90 -7.83
C THR A 74 1.55 6.92 -9.01
N LYS A 75 0.31 6.45 -8.83
CA LYS A 75 -0.66 6.27 -9.92
C LYS A 75 -1.80 7.30 -9.87
N TRP A 76 -2.42 7.49 -8.71
CA TRP A 76 -3.71 8.17 -8.64
C TRP A 76 -3.60 9.68 -8.38
N MET A 77 -2.69 10.11 -7.49
CA MET A 77 -2.52 11.50 -7.09
C MET A 77 -2.31 12.46 -8.28
N PRO A 78 -1.53 12.13 -9.33
CA PRO A 78 -1.41 13.02 -10.50
C PRO A 78 -2.75 13.33 -11.17
N ASN A 79 -3.63 12.32 -11.28
CA ASN A 79 -4.96 12.50 -11.87
C ASN A 79 -5.91 13.23 -10.92
N TRP A 80 -5.88 12.88 -9.62
CA TRP A 80 -6.69 13.57 -8.61
C TRP A 80 -6.37 15.06 -8.56
N LYS A 81 -5.08 15.45 -8.60
CA LYS A 81 -4.66 16.86 -8.66
C LYS A 81 -5.27 17.58 -9.86
N ARG A 82 -5.24 16.95 -11.05
CA ARG A 82 -5.86 17.49 -12.27
C ARG A 82 -7.37 17.67 -12.16
N LYS A 83 -8.04 16.76 -11.43
CA LYS A 83 -9.49 16.78 -11.20
C LYS A 83 -9.91 17.55 -9.93
N GLY A 84 -9.01 18.35 -9.34
CA GLY A 84 -9.33 19.13 -8.14
C GLY A 84 -9.59 18.27 -6.90
N TRP A 85 -8.89 17.15 -6.78
CA TRP A 85 -9.00 16.14 -5.72
C TRP A 85 -10.37 15.46 -5.62
N ARG A 86 -10.94 15.15 -6.78
CA ARG A 86 -12.20 14.40 -6.93
C ARG A 86 -11.96 13.11 -7.70
N LYS A 87 -12.74 12.09 -7.35
CA LYS A 87 -12.84 10.83 -8.09
C LYS A 87 -13.66 11.01 -9.38
N SER A 88 -13.70 9.97 -10.22
CA SER A 88 -14.52 9.94 -11.45
C SER A 88 -16.02 10.14 -11.16
N ASP A 89 -16.51 9.57 -10.06
CA ASP A 89 -17.88 9.71 -9.56
C ASP A 89 -18.21 11.11 -8.97
N GLY A 90 -17.27 12.07 -9.04
CA GLY A 90 -17.43 13.44 -8.54
C GLY A 90 -17.28 13.58 -7.01
N LYS A 91 -17.20 12.47 -6.27
CA LYS A 91 -17.01 12.49 -4.81
C LYS A 91 -15.56 12.90 -4.47
N PRO A 92 -15.35 13.48 -3.27
CA PRO A 92 -14.00 13.76 -2.78
C PRO A 92 -13.17 12.48 -2.70
N VAL A 93 -11.86 12.61 -2.94
CA VAL A 93 -10.91 11.54 -2.66
C VAL A 93 -10.84 11.30 -1.15
N LEU A 94 -10.86 10.04 -0.72
CA LEU A 94 -10.69 9.70 0.69
C LEU A 94 -9.30 10.12 1.17
N ASN A 95 -9.21 10.65 2.40
CA ASN A 95 -7.96 11.16 2.99
C ASN A 95 -7.33 12.33 2.21
N VAL A 96 -8.10 13.12 1.47
CA VAL A 96 -7.60 14.21 0.62
C VAL A 96 -6.70 15.21 1.36
N GLU A 97 -7.02 15.58 2.59
CA GLU A 97 -6.20 16.50 3.39
C GLU A 97 -4.82 15.92 3.72
N LEU A 98 -4.75 14.61 3.96
CA LEU A 98 -3.49 13.91 4.23
C LEU A 98 -2.67 13.74 2.94
N LEU A 99 -3.33 13.38 1.84
CA LEU A 99 -2.70 13.27 0.53
C LEU A 99 -2.16 14.60 0.02
N LYS A 100 -2.82 15.71 0.30
CA LYS A 100 -2.31 17.06 -0.02
C LYS A 100 -1.04 17.41 0.76
N GLN A 101 -0.99 17.08 2.04
CA GLN A 101 0.21 17.27 2.85
C GLN A 101 1.36 16.39 2.35
N LEU A 102 1.04 15.15 1.94
CA LEU A 102 2.02 14.25 1.36
C LEU A 102 2.54 14.77 0.01
N ASP A 103 1.65 15.25 -0.86
CA ASP A 103 2.02 15.89 -2.13
C ASP A 103 2.99 17.08 -1.94
N GLU A 104 2.76 17.89 -0.91
CA GLU A 104 3.65 18.99 -0.54
C GLU A 104 5.01 18.47 -0.04
N ALA A 105 5.01 17.47 0.85
CA ALA A 105 6.23 16.93 1.45
C ALA A 105 7.15 16.20 0.44
N ILE A 106 6.58 15.56 -0.59
CA ILE A 106 7.34 14.85 -1.63
C ILE A 106 7.79 15.75 -2.77
N ALA A 107 7.26 16.98 -2.86
CA ALA A 107 7.56 17.89 -3.97
C ALA A 107 9.07 18.19 -4.05
N GLY A 108 9.67 17.93 -5.21
CA GLY A 108 11.11 18.16 -5.44
C GLY A 108 12.03 17.12 -4.81
N ARG A 109 11.51 16.08 -4.16
CA ARG A 109 12.28 14.99 -3.55
C ARG A 109 12.58 13.89 -4.58
N ARG A 110 13.73 13.22 -4.42
CA ARG A 110 14.02 11.96 -5.14
C ARG A 110 13.58 10.79 -4.28
N TYR A 111 12.66 9.97 -4.77
CA TYR A 111 12.19 8.80 -4.03
C TYR A 111 11.78 7.64 -4.95
N ARG A 112 11.81 6.44 -4.39
CA ARG A 112 11.26 5.21 -4.95
C ARG A 112 10.47 4.47 -3.88
N PHE A 113 9.44 3.75 -4.28
CA PHE A 113 8.75 2.80 -3.43
C PHE A 113 9.20 1.38 -3.77
N GLU A 114 9.41 0.57 -2.75
CA GLU A 114 9.57 -0.88 -2.85
C GLU A 114 8.35 -1.49 -2.15
N TRP A 115 7.50 -2.15 -2.93
CA TRP A 115 6.42 -2.92 -2.33
C TRP A 115 7.00 -4.18 -1.72
N VAL A 116 6.78 -4.35 -0.42
CA VAL A 116 7.15 -5.57 0.30
C VAL A 116 5.90 -6.34 0.66
N LYS A 117 6.01 -7.66 0.72
CA LYS A 117 4.86 -8.47 1.15
C LYS A 117 4.74 -8.35 2.67
N GLY A 118 3.56 -8.01 3.17
CA GLY A 118 3.29 -8.05 4.61
C GLY A 118 3.56 -9.43 5.21
N HIS A 119 3.69 -9.48 6.54
CA HIS A 119 3.81 -10.67 7.41
C HIS A 119 5.23 -11.08 7.84
N VAL A 120 6.11 -11.56 6.96
CA VAL A 120 7.44 -12.08 7.37
C VAL A 120 8.43 -12.00 6.20
N GLY A 121 9.67 -11.62 6.49
CA GLY A 121 10.80 -11.63 5.55
C GLY A 121 11.38 -10.24 5.24
N HIS A 122 10.87 -9.19 5.90
CA HIS A 122 11.28 -7.81 5.66
C HIS A 122 11.55 -7.11 7.00
N PRO A 123 12.75 -7.25 7.59
CA PRO A 123 13.03 -6.80 8.95
C PRO A 123 12.75 -5.32 9.22
N MET A 124 12.96 -4.44 8.23
CA MET A 124 12.66 -3.01 8.37
C MET A 124 11.16 -2.75 8.42
N ASN A 125 10.37 -3.43 7.57
CA ASN A 125 8.91 -3.31 7.57
C ASN A 125 8.32 -3.91 8.84
N GLU A 126 8.79 -5.08 9.27
CA GLU A 126 8.38 -5.69 10.55
C GLU A 126 8.70 -4.78 11.75
N ALA A 127 9.84 -4.09 11.72
CA ALA A 127 10.21 -3.11 12.73
C ALA A 127 9.27 -1.89 12.74
N ALA A 128 8.80 -1.44 11.58
CA ALA A 128 7.82 -0.37 11.44
C ALA A 128 6.42 -0.83 11.91
N ASP A 129 5.92 -1.98 11.46
CA ASP A 129 4.64 -2.58 11.89
C ASP A 129 4.58 -2.69 13.42
N ALA A 130 5.62 -3.28 14.03
CA ALA A 130 5.68 -3.48 15.47
C ALA A 130 5.57 -2.16 16.24
N ARG A 131 6.19 -1.09 15.73
CA ARG A 131 6.15 0.25 16.33
C ARG A 131 4.79 0.92 16.13
N ALA A 132 4.21 0.84 14.93
CA ALA A 132 2.87 1.35 14.64
C ALA A 132 1.81 0.65 15.51
N ARG A 133 1.89 -0.68 15.62
CA ARG A 133 1.02 -1.49 16.46
C ARG A 133 1.19 -1.15 17.94
N ALA A 134 2.42 -0.97 18.42
CA ALA A 134 2.68 -0.57 19.80
C ALA A 134 2.01 0.76 20.16
N VAL A 135 1.98 1.73 19.23
CA VAL A 135 1.24 2.99 19.40
C VAL A 135 -0.27 2.73 19.49
N ALA A 136 -0.84 1.97 18.56
CA ALA A 136 -2.27 1.65 18.58
C ALA A 136 -2.69 0.97 19.90
N GLU A 137 -1.86 0.05 20.41
CA GLU A 137 -2.07 -0.59 21.70
C GLU A 137 -1.92 0.35 22.89
N ALA A 138 -1.01 1.34 22.81
CA ALA A 138 -0.88 2.37 23.83
C ALA A 138 -2.15 3.22 23.91
N TYR A 139 -2.72 3.63 22.77
CA TYR A 139 -4.00 4.34 22.72
C TYR A 139 -5.16 3.50 23.25
N ARG A 140 -5.22 2.20 22.91
CA ARG A 140 -6.24 1.28 23.43
C ARG A 140 -6.17 1.15 24.95
N ARG A 141 -4.96 1.13 25.53
CA ARG A 141 -4.73 0.97 26.97
C ARG A 141 -4.71 2.30 27.75
N GLY A 142 -4.62 3.44 27.07
CA GLY A 142 -4.41 4.74 27.70
C GLY A 142 -3.02 4.89 28.34
N SER A 143 -2.01 4.20 27.81
CA SER A 143 -0.63 4.28 28.30
C SER A 143 0.20 5.31 27.53
N ALA A 144 1.45 5.52 27.96
CA ALA A 144 2.39 6.37 27.23
C ALA A 144 2.57 5.87 25.79
N VAL A 145 2.47 6.79 24.83
CA VAL A 145 2.61 6.50 23.39
C VAL A 145 4.09 6.54 23.03
N PRO A 146 4.65 5.46 22.45
CA PRO A 146 6.02 5.49 21.97
C PRO A 146 6.15 6.44 20.78
N SER A 147 7.14 7.31 20.81
CA SER A 147 7.41 8.27 19.72
C SER A 147 8.70 8.00 18.95
N GLY A 148 9.61 7.21 19.54
CA GLY A 148 10.95 6.98 19.01
C GLY A 148 11.91 8.16 19.20
N PRO A 149 13.21 7.94 18.90
CA PRO A 149 14.25 8.96 18.98
C PRO A 149 14.15 10.04 17.88
N GLY A 150 13.38 9.79 16.82
CA GLY A 150 13.27 10.67 15.67
C GLY A 150 14.48 10.59 14.74
N TRP A 151 14.59 11.55 13.82
CA TRP A 151 15.76 11.68 12.96
C TRP A 151 16.88 12.42 13.70
N SER A 152 18.05 11.80 13.82
CA SER A 152 19.23 12.35 14.50
C SER A 152 20.48 12.20 13.62
N GLY A 153 21.58 12.90 13.94
CA GLY A 153 22.82 12.82 13.14
C GLY A 153 23.47 11.42 13.08
N ALA A 154 23.12 10.50 14.00
CA ALA A 154 23.54 9.10 13.92
C ALA A 154 22.85 8.34 12.78
N CYS A 155 21.60 8.73 12.44
CA CYS A 155 20.81 8.13 11.37
C CYS A 155 21.51 8.11 10.02
N GLU A 156 22.35 9.11 9.70
CA GLU A 156 23.03 9.18 8.41
C GLU A 156 24.06 8.04 8.24
N ALA A 157 24.75 7.67 9.32
CA ALA A 157 25.70 6.57 9.31
C ALA A 157 24.98 5.21 9.19
N ASP A 158 23.87 5.04 9.90
CA ASP A 158 23.11 3.78 9.88
C ASP A 158 22.28 3.60 8.60
N ALA A 159 21.77 4.68 8.01
CA ALA A 159 21.15 4.66 6.69
C ALA A 159 22.15 4.19 5.62
N ALA A 160 23.41 4.62 5.72
CA ALA A 160 24.47 4.17 4.82
C ALA A 160 24.82 2.68 5.01
N ALA A 161 24.75 2.17 6.24
CA ALA A 161 24.94 0.75 6.52
C ALA A 161 23.79 -0.12 5.98
N ALA A 162 22.52 0.30 6.19
CA ALA A 162 21.34 -0.39 5.66
C ALA A 162 21.37 -0.48 4.12
N ALA A 163 21.80 0.61 3.45
CA ALA A 163 21.97 0.64 2.00
C ALA A 163 23.04 -0.35 1.49
N GLN A 164 24.11 -0.60 2.25
CA GLN A 164 25.16 -1.55 1.88
C GLN A 164 24.70 -3.00 2.02
N VAL A 165 23.93 -3.32 3.06
CA VAL A 165 23.41 -4.68 3.29
C VAL A 165 22.51 -5.11 2.12
N LEU A 166 21.59 -4.24 1.68
CA LEU A 166 20.70 -4.52 0.54
C LEU A 166 21.44 -4.66 -0.81
N ALA A 167 22.55 -3.94 -1.00
CA ALA A 167 23.37 -4.06 -2.20
C ALA A 167 24.15 -5.39 -2.30
N THR A 168 24.29 -6.14 -1.19
CA THR A 168 25.00 -7.44 -1.14
C THR A 168 24.09 -8.65 -1.29
N THR A 169 22.78 -8.46 -1.25
CA THR A 169 21.77 -9.46 -1.61
C THR A 169 21.53 -9.45 -3.12
N GLU A 170 21.79 -10.57 -3.80
CA GLU A 170 21.56 -10.70 -5.25
C GLU A 170 20.10 -10.38 -5.64
N PRO A 171 19.88 -9.70 -6.78
CA PRO A 171 18.54 -9.33 -7.21
C PRO A 171 17.78 -10.56 -7.68
N ILE A 172 16.66 -10.87 -7.04
CA ILE A 172 15.70 -11.85 -7.54
C ILE A 172 14.85 -11.16 -8.60
N GLY A 173 15.00 -11.62 -9.85
CA GLY A 173 14.08 -11.56 -11.00
C GLY A 173 13.09 -10.41 -11.12
N ALA A 174 13.21 -9.66 -12.22
CA ALA A 174 12.28 -8.62 -12.67
C ALA A 174 10.80 -9.07 -12.59
N ALA A 175 10.00 -8.34 -11.82
CA ALA A 175 8.55 -8.49 -11.80
C ALA A 175 7.91 -7.68 -12.93
N GLU A 176 7.05 -8.35 -13.70
CA GLU A 176 6.33 -7.81 -14.84
C GLU A 176 5.30 -6.73 -14.45
N VAL A 177 5.04 -5.85 -15.41
CA VAL A 177 4.13 -4.70 -15.32
C VAL A 177 2.68 -5.18 -15.40
N PHE A 178 1.90 -4.99 -14.34
CA PHE A 178 0.45 -5.17 -14.34
C PHE A 178 -0.28 -3.81 -14.32
N GLU A 179 -1.08 -3.56 -15.35
CA GLU A 179 -2.09 -2.50 -15.38
C GLU A 179 -3.27 -2.94 -14.50
N ASP A 180 -3.56 -2.19 -13.43
CA ASP A 180 -4.79 -2.41 -12.65
C ASP A 180 -5.27 -1.13 -11.95
N GLU A 181 -6.58 -0.93 -11.99
CA GLU A 181 -7.37 0.13 -11.37
C GLU A 181 -7.41 -0.02 -9.84
N ALA A 182 -7.84 1.02 -9.14
CA ALA A 182 -7.85 1.04 -7.67
C ALA A 182 -8.73 -0.08 -7.06
N PRO A 183 -8.18 -0.99 -6.23
CA PRO A 183 -8.96 -2.10 -5.67
C PRO A 183 -9.83 -1.65 -4.49
N SER A 184 -11.05 -2.20 -4.45
CA SER A 184 -11.94 -2.26 -3.29
C SER A 184 -11.54 -3.43 -2.37
N LEU A 185 -11.51 -3.20 -1.05
CA LEU A 185 -11.28 -4.23 -0.04
C LEU A 185 -12.62 -4.71 0.56
N HIS A 186 -12.89 -6.02 0.50
CA HIS A 186 -13.83 -6.78 1.34
C HIS A 186 -13.00 -7.86 2.09
N ASP A 187 -13.31 -8.40 3.28
CA ASP A 187 -14.58 -8.64 3.99
C ASP A 187 -14.31 -8.96 5.49
N ASP A 188 -15.11 -8.42 6.43
CA ASP A 188 -15.81 -9.22 7.46
C ASP A 188 -17.00 -8.40 8.07
N ARG A 189 -18.18 -9.03 8.18
CA ARG A 189 -19.52 -8.43 7.88
C ARG A 189 -20.33 -7.83 9.04
N SER A 190 -21.29 -6.95 8.70
CA SER A 190 -22.61 -6.81 9.35
C SER A 190 -23.70 -6.38 8.32
N PRO A 191 -24.96 -6.87 8.40
CA PRO A 191 -25.88 -6.97 7.25
C PRO A 191 -26.79 -5.76 6.99
N ALA A 192 -26.39 -4.53 7.31
CA ALA A 192 -27.24 -3.34 7.16
C ALA A 192 -26.99 -2.51 5.88
N ASP A 193 -26.00 -2.85 5.05
CA ASP A 193 -25.56 -2.03 3.91
C ASP A 193 -26.02 -2.53 2.53
N THR A 194 -27.02 -3.41 2.47
CA THR A 194 -27.50 -4.04 1.22
C THR A 194 -28.21 -3.10 0.24
N ALA A 195 -28.30 -1.80 0.50
CA ALA A 195 -28.85 -0.81 -0.43
C ALA A 195 -27.79 -0.08 -1.28
N LEU A 196 -26.51 -0.46 -1.17
CA LEU A 196 -25.38 0.21 -1.84
C LEU A 196 -24.85 -0.49 -3.10
N PHE A 197 -25.50 -1.57 -3.55
CA PHE A 197 -25.03 -2.43 -4.65
C PHE A 197 -25.96 -2.44 -5.86
N ASP A 198 -26.40 -1.27 -6.32
CA ASP A 198 -26.94 -1.14 -7.67
C ASP A 198 -25.97 -0.29 -8.48
N PHE A 199 -25.03 -0.97 -9.14
CA PHE A 199 -24.10 -0.37 -10.09
C PHE A 199 -24.50 -0.85 -11.48
N ASP A 200 -25.35 -0.07 -12.11
CA ASP A 200 -25.55 -0.02 -13.55
C ASP A 200 -24.72 1.18 -14.05
N ASP A 201 -23.57 0.93 -14.70
CA ASP A 201 -22.91 1.92 -15.55
C ASP A 201 -22.30 1.18 -16.78
N PRO A 202 -22.76 1.49 -18.00
CA PRO A 202 -22.36 0.79 -19.21
C PRO A 202 -21.07 1.37 -19.80
N ALA A 203 -20.37 0.54 -20.57
CA ALA A 203 -19.22 0.86 -21.42
C ALA A 203 -17.84 0.86 -20.73
N ALA A 204 -17.42 -0.34 -20.31
CA ALA A 204 -16.12 -0.82 -20.75
C ALA A 204 -16.36 -1.65 -22.01
N ASP A 205 -15.73 -1.30 -23.14
CA ASP A 205 -15.78 -2.08 -24.38
C ASP A 205 -15.00 -3.40 -24.21
N TRP A 206 -15.62 -4.34 -23.49
CA TRP A 206 -15.24 -5.74 -23.55
C TRP A 206 -16.05 -6.33 -24.71
N LEU A 207 -15.39 -6.89 -25.73
CA LEU A 207 -16.07 -7.78 -26.66
C LEU A 207 -16.49 -9.04 -25.88
N ALA A 208 -17.69 -9.01 -25.31
CA ALA A 208 -18.32 -10.17 -24.74
C ALA A 208 -18.65 -11.14 -25.89
N MET A 209 -17.87 -12.21 -26.00
CA MET A 209 -18.13 -13.29 -26.94
C MET A 209 -18.75 -14.46 -26.20
N THR A 210 -20.02 -14.73 -26.48
CA THR A 210 -20.72 -15.91 -25.96
C THR A 210 -20.52 -17.06 -26.94
N LEU A 211 -19.99 -18.18 -26.44
CA LEU A 211 -19.85 -19.43 -27.18
C LEU A 211 -20.80 -20.45 -26.57
N GLU A 212 -21.70 -21.01 -27.38
CA GLU A 212 -22.46 -22.18 -26.98
C GLU A 212 -21.66 -23.43 -27.31
N LEU A 213 -21.31 -24.20 -26.29
CA LEU A 213 -20.63 -25.49 -26.46
C LEU A 213 -21.62 -26.61 -26.22
N THR A 214 -21.54 -27.64 -27.05
CA THR A 214 -22.21 -28.91 -26.74
C THR A 214 -21.59 -29.56 -25.50
N THR A 215 -22.33 -30.46 -24.85
CA THR A 215 -21.85 -31.18 -23.65
C THR A 215 -20.50 -31.86 -23.88
N ASP A 216 -20.29 -32.43 -25.07
CA ASP A 216 -19.05 -33.12 -25.43
C ASP A 216 -17.88 -32.16 -25.66
N GLU A 217 -18.14 -30.98 -26.24
CA GLU A 217 -17.13 -29.94 -26.44
C GLU A 217 -16.70 -29.32 -25.12
N HIS A 218 -17.65 -29.08 -24.21
CA HIS A 218 -17.37 -28.62 -22.86
C HIS A 218 -16.52 -29.65 -22.10
N ALA A 219 -16.82 -30.94 -22.19
CA ALA A 219 -16.03 -31.99 -21.53
C ALA A 219 -14.58 -32.04 -22.05
N ARG A 220 -14.37 -31.93 -23.36
CA ARG A 220 -13.02 -31.89 -23.97
C ARG A 220 -12.25 -30.63 -23.58
N LEU A 221 -12.93 -29.49 -23.48
CA LEU A 221 -12.32 -28.24 -23.03
C LEU A 221 -11.83 -28.35 -21.59
N VAL A 222 -12.66 -28.89 -20.69
CA VAL A 222 -12.32 -29.08 -19.27
C VAL A 222 -11.11 -30.02 -19.11
N GLU A 223 -11.05 -31.10 -19.89
CA GLU A 223 -9.93 -32.03 -19.85
C GLU A 223 -8.61 -31.37 -20.29
N ARG A 224 -8.64 -30.59 -21.38
CA ARG A 224 -7.47 -29.88 -21.89
C ARG A 224 -7.00 -28.77 -20.95
N ALA A 225 -7.93 -28.00 -20.39
CA ALA A 225 -7.62 -26.98 -19.40
C ALA A 225 -6.96 -27.58 -18.14
N ARG A 226 -7.50 -28.72 -17.65
CA ARG A 226 -6.89 -29.46 -16.55
C ARG A 226 -5.48 -29.96 -16.87
N ALA A 227 -5.25 -30.47 -18.08
CA ALA A 227 -3.92 -30.91 -18.52
C ALA A 227 -2.91 -29.74 -18.60
N ALA A 228 -3.40 -28.53 -18.89
CA ALA A 228 -2.61 -27.29 -18.89
C ALA A 228 -2.48 -26.62 -17.51
N GLY A 229 -3.19 -27.12 -16.49
CA GLY A 229 -3.17 -26.55 -15.14
C GLY A 229 -3.94 -25.23 -14.99
N THR A 230 -4.83 -24.89 -15.93
CA THR A 230 -5.61 -23.65 -15.96
C THR A 230 -7.11 -23.94 -15.90
N SER A 231 -7.93 -22.90 -15.66
CA SER A 231 -9.39 -23.04 -15.81
C SER A 231 -9.82 -23.15 -17.29
N PRO A 232 -10.99 -23.72 -17.60
CA PRO A 232 -11.54 -23.75 -18.96
C PRO A 232 -11.64 -22.38 -19.63
N GLU A 233 -11.99 -21.35 -18.85
CA GLU A 233 -12.13 -19.98 -19.33
C GLU A 233 -10.78 -19.34 -19.64
N GLU A 234 -9.77 -19.51 -18.78
CA GLU A 234 -8.40 -19.06 -19.05
C GLU A 234 -7.77 -19.83 -20.22
N PHE A 235 -8.06 -21.13 -20.32
CA PHE A 235 -7.61 -21.95 -21.44
C PHE A 235 -8.21 -21.46 -22.76
N LEU A 236 -9.50 -21.10 -22.79
CA LEU A 236 -10.13 -20.49 -23.98
C LEU A 236 -9.55 -19.10 -24.28
N ARG A 237 -9.31 -18.25 -23.27
CA ARG A 237 -8.69 -16.93 -23.47
C ARG A 237 -7.28 -17.01 -24.02
N GLY A 238 -6.54 -18.08 -23.71
CA GLY A 238 -5.21 -18.33 -24.29
C GLY A 238 -5.21 -18.91 -25.71
N LEU A 239 -6.37 -19.25 -26.28
CA LEU A 239 -6.51 -19.80 -27.63
C LEU A 239 -6.98 -18.77 -28.68
N ILE A 240 -7.39 -17.59 -28.23
CA ILE A 240 -7.86 -16.46 -29.07
C ILE A 240 -6.74 -15.43 -29.14
#